data_AF-A0A0E9M0X7-F1
#
_entry.id   AF-A0A0E9M0X7-F1
#
_cell.length_a   1.000
_cell.length_b   1.000
_cell.length_c   1.000
_cell.angle_alpha   90.00
_cell.angle_beta   90.00
_cell.angle_gamma   90.00
#
_symmetry.space_group_name_H-M   'P 1'
#
loop_
_entity.id
_entity.type
_entity.pdbx_description
1 polymer ?
#
loop_
_entity_poly.entity_id
_entity_poly.type
_entity_poly.pdbx_seq_one_letter_code
_entity_poly.pdbx_strand_id
1 'polypeptide(L)'
;MTAWDFLNYQGILKNILDKTLREARVQYVLESVHMWDRRNHKIGAYSGGMKQRIGIAMILLHLPRILIVDEPLPASTRASASVSATSW
;
A
#
# COMPACT_ATOMS: atom_id res chain seq x y z
N MET A 1 1.40 -10.99 -8.08
CA MET A 1 2.66 -10.33 -7.68
C MET A 1 2.81 -10.33 -6.18
N THR A 2 4.04 -10.34 -5.68
CA THR A 2 4.34 -10.21 -4.24
C THR A 2 4.30 -8.74 -3.80
N ALA A 3 4.33 -8.47 -2.49
CA ALA A 3 4.45 -7.09 -2.00
C ALA A 3 5.79 -6.45 -2.38
N TRP A 4 6.87 -7.23 -2.37
CA TRP A 4 8.19 -6.79 -2.81
C TRP A 4 8.20 -6.38 -4.29
N ASP A 5 7.67 -7.23 -5.17
CA ASP A 5 7.63 -6.95 -6.62
C ASP A 5 6.76 -5.73 -6.91
N PHE A 6 5.62 -5.64 -6.24
CA PHE A 6 4.68 -4.55 -6.42
C PHE A 6 5.30 -3.20 -6.07
N LEU A 7 5.93 -3.08 -4.89
CA LEU A 7 6.54 -1.82 -4.46
C LEU A 7 7.79 -1.47 -5.26
N ASN A 8 8.55 -2.46 -5.72
CA ASN A 8 9.63 -2.22 -6.68
C ASN A 8 9.10 -1.68 -8.01
N TYR A 9 8.02 -2.27 -8.54
CA TYR A 9 7.37 -1.77 -9.74
C TYR A 9 6.86 -0.33 -9.56
N GLN A 10 6.23 -0.03 -8.41
CA GLN A 10 5.83 1.34 -8.06
C GLN A 10 7.04 2.28 -8.01
N GLY A 11 8.18 1.85 -7.45
CA GLY A 11 9.40 2.65 -7.43
C GLY A 11 9.90 3.01 -8.83
N ILE A 12 9.85 2.07 -9.77
CA ILE A 12 10.22 2.32 -11.18
C ILE A 12 9.27 3.34 -11.83
N LEU A 13 7.95 3.16 -11.65
CA LEU A 13 6.95 4.11 -12.15
C LEU A 13 7.12 5.53 -11.58
N LYS A 14 7.76 5.65 -10.42
CA LYS A 14 8.09 6.93 -9.77
C LYS A 14 9.52 7.40 -10.05
N ASN A 15 10.17 6.84 -11.07
CA ASN A 15 11.50 7.23 -11.52
C ASN A 15 12.64 6.97 -10.51
N ILE A 16 12.45 6.04 -9.57
CA ILE A 16 13.53 5.52 -8.72
C ILE A 16 14.25 4.40 -9.48
N LEU A 17 15.06 4.81 -10.46
CA LEU A 17 15.69 3.90 -11.42
C LEU A 17 16.88 3.13 -10.82
N ASP A 18 17.64 3.79 -9.94
CA ASP A 18 18.73 3.14 -9.21
C ASP A 18 18.17 1.97 -8.39
N LYS A 19 18.66 0.76 -8.70
CA LYS A 19 18.15 -0.47 -8.14
C LYS A 19 18.42 -0.55 -6.64
N THR A 20 19.63 -0.25 -6.21
CA THR A 20 20.07 -0.37 -4.82
C THR A 20 19.30 0.61 -3.94
N LEU A 21 19.17 1.86 -4.39
CA LEU A 21 18.39 2.90 -3.72
C LEU A 21 16.91 2.49 -3.62
N ARG A 22 16.34 1.99 -4.71
CA ARG A 22 14.94 1.54 -4.74
C ARG A 22 14.70 0.39 -3.77
N GLU A 23 15.56 -0.63 -3.78
CA GLU A 23 15.43 -1.80 -2.90
C GLU A 23 15.55 -1.40 -1.43
N ALA A 24 16.51 -0.53 -1.09
CA ALA A 24 16.65 0.03 0.25
C ALA A 24 15.39 0.83 0.67
N ARG A 25 14.82 1.62 -0.24
CA ARG A 25 13.59 2.37 0.01
C ARG A 25 12.38 1.46 0.21
N VAL A 26 12.23 0.43 -0.63
CA VAL A 26 11.16 -0.57 -0.54
C VAL A 26 11.25 -1.34 0.77
N GLN A 27 12.45 -1.74 1.17
CA GLN A 27 12.69 -2.36 2.47
C GLN A 27 12.23 -1.45 3.61
N TYR A 28 12.72 -0.20 3.64
CA TYR A 28 12.35 0.77 4.66
C TYR A 28 10.83 0.93 4.82
N VAL A 29 10.09 1.08 3.71
CA VAL A 29 8.62 1.28 3.80
C VAL A 29 7.89 0.01 4.22
N LEU A 30 8.37 -1.18 3.84
CA LEU A 30 7.78 -2.45 4.28
C LEU A 30 8.02 -2.71 5.77
N GLU A 31 9.20 -2.36 6.28
CA GLU A 31 9.52 -2.39 7.71
C GLU A 31 8.64 -1.40 8.49
N SER A 32 8.47 -0.18 7.95
CA SER A 32 7.66 0.89 8.55
C SER A 32 6.18 0.50 8.75
N VAL A 33 5.67 -0.42 7.94
CA VAL A 33 4.30 -0.94 8.05
C VAL A 33 4.25 -2.38 8.56
N HIS A 34 5.33 -2.93 9.12
CA HIS A 34 5.39 -4.30 9.64
C HIS A 34 4.99 -5.39 8.62
N MET A 35 5.38 -5.22 7.36
CA MET A 35 5.10 -6.18 6.27
C MET A 35 6.37 -6.81 5.68
N TRP A 36 7.56 -6.49 6.22
CA TRP A 36 8.85 -7.02 5.75
C TRP A 36 8.90 -8.56 5.70
N ASP A 37 8.47 -9.22 6.78
CA ASP A 37 8.51 -10.69 6.86
C ASP A 37 7.59 -11.37 5.84
N ARG A 38 6.54 -10.66 5.41
CA ARG A 38 5.55 -11.15 4.45
C ARG A 38 5.78 -10.66 3.03
N ARG A 39 6.88 -9.93 2.74
CA ARG A 39 7.14 -9.27 1.45
C ARG A 39 7.06 -10.21 0.24
N ASN A 40 7.43 -11.48 0.42
CA ASN A 40 7.47 -12.51 -0.63
C ASN A 40 6.12 -13.22 -0.83
N HIS A 41 5.09 -12.89 -0.05
CA HIS A 41 3.77 -13.47 -0.22
C HIS A 41 2.97 -12.69 -1.26
N LYS A 42 2.05 -13.38 -1.96
CA LYS A 42 1.15 -12.74 -2.93
C LYS A 42 0.19 -11.78 -2.20
N ILE A 43 0.10 -10.53 -2.68
CA ILE A 43 -0.84 -9.52 -2.12
C ILE A 43 -2.29 -10.01 -2.17
N GLY A 44 -2.66 -10.84 -3.17
CA GLY A 44 -4.00 -11.42 -3.26
C GLY A 44 -4.42 -12.21 -2.02
N ALA A 45 -3.47 -12.83 -1.31
CA ALA A 45 -3.71 -13.63 -0.11
C ALA A 45 -3.72 -12.80 1.19
N TYR A 46 -3.51 -11.48 1.11
CA TYR A 46 -3.52 -10.60 2.29
C TYR A 46 -4.93 -10.34 2.79
N SER A 47 -5.08 -10.25 4.11
CA SER A 47 -6.29 -9.71 4.73
C SER A 47 -6.52 -8.25 4.35
N GLY A 48 -7.72 -7.72 4.58
CA GLY A 48 -8.02 -6.32 4.29
C GLY A 48 -7.04 -5.35 4.97
N GLY A 49 -6.75 -5.54 6.26
CA GLY A 49 -5.77 -4.74 6.99
C GLY A 49 -4.33 -4.88 6.47
N MET A 50 -3.95 -6.04 5.95
CA MET A 50 -2.65 -6.21 5.29
C MET A 50 -2.59 -5.47 3.95
N LYS A 51 -3.67 -5.49 3.17
CA LYS A 51 -3.77 -4.73 1.90
C LYS A 51 -3.71 -3.22 2.16
N GLN A 52 -4.38 -2.76 3.21
CA GLN A 52 -4.29 -1.37 3.67
C GLN A 52 -2.86 -0.97 4.03
N ARG A 53 -2.12 -1.82 4.78
CA ARG A 53 -0.72 -1.56 5.10
C ARG A 53 0.17 -1.45 3.85
N ILE A 54 -0.08 -2.26 2.82
CA ILE A 54 0.59 -2.10 1.52
C ILE A 54 0.23 -0.76 0.86
N GLY A 55 -1.01 -0.30 0.96
CA GLY A 55 -1.42 1.04 0.53
C GLY A 55 -0.64 2.15 1.24
N ILE A 56 -0.47 2.04 2.56
CA ILE A 56 0.35 2.99 3.34
C ILE A 56 1.81 2.92 2.90
N ALA A 57 2.39 1.73 2.72
CA ALA A 57 3.77 1.59 2.24
C ALA A 57 3.99 2.25 0.86
N MET A 58 3.00 2.16 -0.04
CA MET A 58 3.05 2.84 -1.33
C MET A 58 3.08 4.37 -1.17
N ILE A 59 2.28 4.93 -0.26
CA ILE A 59 2.28 6.36 0.03
C ILE A 59 3.63 6.78 0.63
N LEU A 60 4.16 6.02 1.58
CA LEU A 60 5.47 6.27 2.20
C LEU A 60 6.62 6.17 1.19
N LEU A 61 6.48 5.35 0.14
CA LEU A 61 7.45 5.24 -0.94
C LEU A 61 7.69 6.60 -1.62
N HIS A 62 6.68 7.47 -1.63
CA HIS A 62 6.71 8.81 -2.21
C HIS A 62 7.34 9.90 -1.32
N LEU A 63 7.80 9.58 -0.11
CA LEU A 63 8.39 10.57 0.82
C LEU A 63 7.52 11.85 1.01
N PRO A 64 6.21 11.74 1.26
CA PRO A 64 5.41 12.94 1.52
C PRO A 64 5.95 13.65 2.77
N ARG A 65 6.09 14.98 2.72
CA ARG A 65 6.57 15.77 3.88
C ARG A 65 5.60 15.71 5.06
N ILE A 66 4.31 15.53 4.79
CA ILE A 66 3.23 15.38 5.78
C ILE A 66 2.19 14.40 5.20
N LEU A 67 1.74 13.44 6.00
CA LEU A 67 0.63 12.53 5.70
C LEU A 67 -0.41 12.66 6.81
N ILE A 68 -1.61 13.14 6.50
CA ILE A 68 -2.75 13.20 7.42
C ILE A 68 -3.73 12.10 7.00
N VAL A 69 -4.10 11.22 7.93
CA VAL A 69 -5.06 10.14 7.72
C VAL A 69 -6.19 10.34 8.73
N ASP A 70 -7.31 10.90 8.28
CA ASP A 70 -8.42 11.31 9.17
C ASP A 70 -9.42 10.18 9.47
N GLU A 71 -9.29 9.04 8.80
CA GLU A 71 -10.14 7.87 8.99
C GLU A 71 -9.26 6.63 9.18
N PRO A 72 -9.42 5.82 10.26
CA PRO A 72 -8.72 4.55 10.37
C PRO A 72 -9.22 3.66 9.23
N LEU A 73 -8.45 3.52 8.14
CA LEU A 73 -8.97 2.83 6.95
C LEU A 73 -9.46 1.43 7.39
N PRO A 74 -10.75 1.11 7.22
CA PRO A 74 -11.31 -0.09 7.84
C PRO A 74 -10.90 -1.34 7.06
N ALA A 75 -10.48 -2.37 7.79
CA ALA A 75 -10.07 -3.66 7.22
C ALA A 75 -11.21 -4.47 6.58
N SER A 76 -12.46 -4.01 6.66
CA SER A 76 -13.66 -4.84 6.44
C SER A 76 -14.73 -4.26 5.51
N THR A 77 -14.50 -3.17 4.78
CA THR A 77 -15.56 -2.65 3.89
C THR A 77 -15.74 -3.58 2.67
N ARG A 78 -16.64 -4.56 2.81
CA ARG A 78 -17.42 -5.13 1.71
C ARG A 78 -18.10 -3.95 1.04
N ALA A 79 -17.81 -3.72 -0.24
CA ALA A 79 -18.55 -2.76 -1.03
C ALA A 79 -20.01 -3.25 -1.16
N SER A 80 -20.88 -2.81 -0.26
CA SER A 80 -22.32 -2.85 -0.47
C SER A 80 -22.73 -1.51 -1.06
N ALA A 81 -22.86 -1.47 -2.38
CA ALA A 81 -23.57 -0.39 -3.05
C ALA A 81 -25.07 -0.61 -2.84
N SER A 82 -25.67 0.26 -2.02
CA SER A 82 -27.10 0.53 -2.04
C SER A 82 -27.33 1.86 -1.34
N VAL A 83 -27.92 2.84 -2.03
CA VAL A 83 -29.28 3.32 -1.74
C VAL A 83 -29.79 4.13 -2.94
N SER A 84 -31.06 3.85 -3.23
CA SER A 84 -31.97 4.32 -4.26
C SER A 84 -32.18 5.84 -4.37
N ALA A 85 -32.61 6.24 -5.57
CA ALA A 85 -33.22 7.53 -5.91
C ALA A 85 -34.43 7.87 -5.01
N THR A 86 -34.72 9.17 -4.80
CA THR A 86 -36.04 9.83 -4.97
C THR A 86 -35.99 11.33 -4.58
N SER A 87 -36.71 12.16 -5.34
CA SER A 87 -37.21 13.56 -5.10
C SER A 87 -36.17 14.67 -4.92
N TRP A 88 -36.12 15.73 -5.73
CA TRP A 88 -37.20 16.45 -6.45
C TRP A 88 -36.89 16.68 -7.93
#